data_AF-A0A925JMI3-F1
#
_entry.id   AF-A0A925JMI3-F1
#
_cell.length_a   1.000
_cell.length_b   1.000
_cell.length_c   1.000
_cell.angle_alpha   90.00
_cell.angle_beta   90.00
_cell.angle_gamma   90.00
#
_symmetry.space_group_name_H-M   'P 1'
#
loop_
_entity.id
_entity.type
_entity.pdbx_description
1 polymer ?
#
loop_
_entity_poly.entity_id
_entity_poly.type
_entity_poly.pdbx_seq_one_letter_code
_entity_poly.pdbx_strand_id
1 'polypeptide(L)'
;MKTPSARVTLETLYEEYTLARRIELTMEQFITLATFFPALLIISTDGRVDEEEWDYVENLTNNFCDTFGKQGLSQQEIIDLKKLLGREVHYLQANFDTWERKFTKALKTHLAQHADSRALVLDSIHHSAALSEGVTDKEKIMVEYLLKELGME
;
A
#
# COMPACT_ATOMS: atom_id res chain seq x y z
N MET A 1 -6.20 -27.74 -21.67
CA MET A 1 -4.99 -27.08 -21.13
C MET A 1 -5.44 -25.89 -20.33
N LYS A 2 -5.25 -25.88 -19.00
CA LYS A 2 -5.44 -24.67 -18.20
C LYS A 2 -4.18 -23.84 -18.40
N THR A 3 -4.30 -22.69 -19.05
CA THR A 3 -3.23 -21.69 -19.10
C THR A 3 -2.76 -21.44 -17.66
N PRO A 4 -1.44 -21.39 -17.37
CA PRO A 4 -1.01 -20.91 -16.08
C PRO A 4 -1.61 -19.51 -15.92
N SER A 5 -2.43 -19.31 -14.89
CA SER A 5 -2.82 -17.95 -14.51
C SER A 5 -1.51 -17.19 -14.30
N ALA A 6 -1.20 -16.21 -15.16
CA ALA A 6 0.00 -15.40 -15.00
C ALA A 6 0.02 -14.91 -13.54
N ARG A 7 1.12 -15.19 -12.83
CA ARG A 7 1.27 -14.70 -11.47
C ARG A 7 1.31 -13.17 -11.55
N VAL A 8 0.40 -12.51 -10.83
CA VAL A 8 0.45 -11.06 -10.70
C VAL A 8 1.66 -10.75 -9.81
N THR A 9 2.65 -10.05 -10.36
CA THR A 9 3.84 -9.59 -9.64
C THR A 9 3.82 -8.06 -9.49
N LEU A 10 4.67 -7.51 -8.61
CA LEU A 10 4.77 -6.07 -8.47
C LEU A 10 5.23 -5.40 -9.78
N GLU A 11 6.06 -6.07 -10.59
CA GLU A 11 6.53 -5.53 -11.87
C GLU A 11 5.37 -5.39 -12.86
N THR A 12 4.56 -6.45 -13.00
CA THR A 12 3.39 -6.40 -13.89
C THR A 12 2.34 -5.39 -13.43
N LEU A 13 2.17 -5.25 -12.11
CA LEU A 13 1.26 -4.27 -11.53
C LEU A 13 1.79 -2.85 -11.70
N TYR A 14 3.10 -2.65 -11.53
CA TYR A 14 3.77 -1.36 -11.73
C TYR A 14 3.55 -0.86 -13.16
N GLU A 15 3.79 -1.72 -14.17
CA GLU A 15 3.56 -1.37 -15.58
C GLU A 15 2.10 -1.01 -15.83
N GLU A 16 1.16 -1.83 -15.35
CA GLU A 16 -0.27 -1.58 -15.52
C GLU A 16 -0.72 -0.29 -14.83
N TYR A 17 -0.31 -0.09 -13.58
CA TYR A 17 -0.70 1.03 -12.75
C TYR A 17 -0.15 2.34 -13.32
N THR A 18 1.16 2.40 -13.59
CA THR A 18 1.79 3.62 -14.14
C THR A 18 1.25 3.98 -15.52
N LEU A 19 0.94 3.00 -16.37
CA LEU A 19 0.30 3.23 -17.66
C LEU A 19 -1.13 3.77 -17.52
N ALA A 20 -1.93 3.16 -16.64
CA ALA A 20 -3.32 3.58 -16.41
C ALA A 20 -3.40 4.98 -15.78
N ARG A 21 -2.49 5.28 -14.86
CA ARG A 21 -2.43 6.53 -14.10
C ARG A 21 -1.67 7.65 -14.82
N ARG A 22 -0.83 7.30 -15.80
CA ARG A 22 0.10 8.21 -16.49
C ARG A 22 0.98 8.97 -15.49
N ILE A 23 1.55 8.23 -14.54
CA ILE A 23 2.46 8.74 -13.52
C ILE A 23 3.86 8.18 -13.72
N GLU A 24 4.85 8.93 -13.26
CA GLU A 24 6.24 8.53 -13.25
C GLU A 24 6.63 8.18 -11.81
N LEU A 25 6.75 6.88 -11.54
CA LEU A 25 7.34 6.34 -10.32
C LEU A 25 8.49 5.42 -10.73
N THR A 26 9.51 5.29 -9.90
CA THR A 26 10.43 4.16 -10.02
C THR A 26 9.78 2.89 -9.46
N MET A 27 10.34 1.73 -9.80
CA MET A 27 9.88 0.46 -9.22
C MET A 27 9.95 0.48 -7.68
N GLU A 28 11.01 1.02 -7.10
CA GLU A 28 11.17 1.12 -5.64
C GLU A 28 10.10 2.01 -5.01
N GLN A 29 9.81 3.16 -5.61
CA GLN A 29 8.74 4.06 -5.14
C GLN A 29 7.36 3.41 -5.26
N PHE A 30 7.16 2.59 -6.30
CA PHE A 30 5.92 1.82 -6.45
C PHE A 30 5.80 0.71 -5.41
N ILE A 31 6.89 0.00 -5.10
CA ILE A 31 6.92 -1.00 -4.03
C ILE A 31 6.51 -0.36 -2.70
N THR A 32 6.98 0.86 -2.41
CA THR A 32 6.53 1.64 -1.25
C THR A 32 5.02 1.84 -1.24
N LEU A 33 4.43 2.33 -2.34
CA LEU A 33 2.97 2.49 -2.47
C LEU A 33 2.23 1.17 -2.22
N ALA A 34 2.72 0.07 -2.81
CA ALA A 34 2.11 -1.25 -2.64
C ALA A 34 2.22 -1.79 -1.21
N THR A 35 3.32 -1.48 -0.51
CA THR A 35 3.58 -1.91 0.88
C THR A 35 2.57 -1.30 1.85
N PHE A 36 2.15 -0.06 1.61
CA PHE A 36 1.18 0.65 2.47
C PHE A 36 -0.27 0.42 2.11
N PHE A 37 -0.52 -0.14 0.92
CA PHE A 37 -1.87 -0.37 0.45
C PHE A 37 -2.77 -1.16 1.45
N PRO A 38 -2.27 -2.17 2.19
CA PRO A 38 -3.05 -2.84 3.23
C PRO A 38 -3.49 -1.90 4.37
N ALA A 39 -2.62 -1.00 4.83
CA ALA A 39 -2.95 -0.01 5.85
C ALA A 39 -4.08 0.92 5.37
N LEU A 40 -3.97 1.39 4.11
CA LEU A 40 -4.98 2.22 3.48
C LEU A 40 -6.35 1.52 3.40
N LEU A 41 -6.39 0.23 3.07
CA LEU A 41 -7.64 -0.54 3.03
C LEU A 41 -8.30 -0.62 4.40
N ILE A 42 -7.53 -0.83 5.48
CA ILE A 42 -8.05 -0.97 6.84
C ILE A 42 -8.75 0.33 7.26
N ILE A 43 -8.04 1.46 7.23
CA ILE A 43 -8.60 2.75 7.65
C ILE A 43 -9.80 3.18 6.79
N SER A 44 -9.89 2.67 5.55
CA SER A 44 -10.96 3.06 4.62
C SER A 44 -12.17 2.12 4.66
N THR A 45 -12.13 1.06 5.46
CA THR A 45 -13.14 -0.01 5.44
C THR A 45 -14.49 0.42 6.00
N ASP A 46 -14.50 1.30 7.00
CA ASP A 46 -15.74 1.70 7.68
C ASP A 46 -16.50 2.80 6.91
N GLY A 47 -15.84 3.41 5.90
CA GLY A 47 -16.34 4.49 5.05
C GLY A 47 -16.15 5.89 5.63
N ARG A 48 -15.45 6.04 6.75
CA ARG A 48 -15.17 7.30 7.44
C ARG A 48 -13.74 7.28 7.98
N VAL A 49 -12.80 7.68 7.12
CA VAL A 49 -11.43 7.94 7.56
C VAL A 49 -11.42 9.22 8.40
N ASP A 50 -11.02 9.14 9.66
CA ASP A 50 -10.82 10.32 10.49
C ASP A 50 -9.47 11.00 10.24
N GLU A 51 -9.22 12.14 10.90
CA GLU A 51 -7.98 12.92 10.70
C GLU A 51 -6.74 12.15 11.21
N GLU A 52 -6.86 11.36 12.29
CA GLU A 52 -5.74 10.62 12.88
C GLU A 52 -5.33 9.44 12.01
N GLU A 53 -6.30 8.70 11.46
CA GLU A 53 -6.06 7.64 10.50
C GLU A 53 -5.41 8.15 9.21
N TRP A 54 -5.83 9.33 8.75
CA TRP A 54 -5.23 9.94 7.58
C TRP A 54 -3.80 10.40 7.84
N ASP A 55 -3.59 11.09 8.95
CA ASP A 55 -2.27 11.55 9.37
C ASP A 55 -1.31 10.36 9.49
N TYR A 56 -1.76 9.20 9.95
CA TYR A 56 -0.93 8.00 9.99
C TYR A 56 -0.46 7.55 8.60
N VAL A 57 -1.37 7.41 7.63
CA VAL A 57 -1.01 6.96 6.27
C VAL A 57 -0.16 8.00 5.53
N GLU A 58 -0.44 9.29 5.73
CA GLU A 58 0.41 10.36 5.21
C GLU A 58 1.80 10.34 5.85
N ASN A 59 1.89 10.13 7.17
CA ASN A 59 3.17 10.04 7.86
C ASN A 59 3.98 8.81 7.40
N LEU A 60 3.34 7.65 7.21
CA LEU A 60 3.99 6.46 6.66
C LEU A 60 4.59 6.74 5.28
N THR A 61 3.81 7.31 4.37
CA THR A 61 4.27 7.62 3.01
C THR A 61 5.36 8.68 3.00
N ASN A 62 5.21 9.73 3.81
CA ASN A 62 6.20 10.79 3.94
C ASN A 62 7.53 10.29 4.51
N ASN A 63 7.49 9.47 5.57
CA ASN A 63 8.68 8.88 6.17
C ASN A 63 9.45 8.01 5.17
N PHE A 64 8.73 7.27 4.32
CA PHE A 64 9.37 6.50 3.26
C PHE A 64 9.97 7.37 2.16
N CYS A 65 9.26 8.42 1.72
CA CYS A 65 9.83 9.41 0.78
C CYS A 65 11.16 9.98 1.29
N ASP A 66 11.26 10.26 2.60
CA ASP A 66 12.47 10.80 3.21
C ASP A 66 13.64 9.80 3.19
N THR A 67 13.39 8.49 3.10
CA THR A 67 14.46 7.50 2.92
C THR A 67 15.14 7.61 1.55
N PHE A 68 14.43 8.07 0.51
CA PHE A 68 15.00 8.29 -0.81
C PHE A 68 15.96 9.49 -0.86
N GLY A 69 15.86 10.42 0.09
CA GLY A 69 16.87 11.48 0.24
C GLY A 69 18.26 10.93 0.54
N LYS A 70 18.36 9.78 1.24
CA LYS A 70 19.62 9.08 1.48
C LYS A 70 20.14 8.36 0.22
N GLN A 71 19.30 8.20 -0.79
CA GLN A 71 19.61 7.55 -2.06
C GLN A 71 19.96 8.56 -3.17
N GLY A 72 20.02 9.85 -2.85
CA GLY A 72 20.52 10.90 -3.76
C GLY A 72 19.45 11.81 -4.36
N LEU A 73 18.16 11.65 -3.99
CA LEU A 73 17.13 12.63 -4.36
C LEU A 73 17.40 13.97 -3.67
N SER A 74 17.22 15.05 -4.42
CA SER A 74 17.21 16.41 -3.90
C SER A 74 15.98 16.65 -3.01
N GLN A 75 16.04 17.68 -2.16
CA GLN A 75 14.91 18.07 -1.31
C GLN A 75 13.65 18.38 -2.14
N GLN A 76 13.82 18.99 -3.32
CA GLN A 76 12.69 19.30 -4.20
C GLN A 76 12.05 18.02 -4.77
N GLU A 77 12.85 17.05 -5.19
CA GLU A 77 12.36 15.76 -5.69
C GLU A 77 11.63 14.97 -4.60
N ILE A 78 12.09 15.04 -3.33
CA ILE A 78 11.38 14.42 -2.20
C ILE A 78 10.02 15.10 -1.98
N ILE A 79 9.96 16.43 -2.01
CA ILE A 79 8.70 17.18 -1.87
C ILE A 79 7.71 16.79 -2.98
N ASP A 80 8.20 16.69 -4.22
CA ASP A 80 7.36 16.34 -5.36
C ASP A 80 6.91 14.88 -5.32
N LEU A 81 7.77 13.97 -4.83
CA LEU A 81 7.41 12.57 -4.58
C LEU A 81 6.35 12.44 -3.49
N LYS A 82 6.46 13.17 -2.37
CA LYS A 82 5.45 13.21 -1.30
C LYS A 82 4.09 13.65 -1.84
N LYS A 83 4.06 14.73 -2.62
CA LYS A 83 2.82 15.19 -3.29
C LYS A 83 2.26 14.17 -4.27
N LEU A 84 3.13 13.49 -5.02
CA LEU A 84 2.71 12.44 -5.95
C LEU A 84 2.09 11.26 -5.20
N LEU A 85 2.78 10.71 -4.20
CA LEU A 85 2.27 9.58 -3.43
C LEU A 85 1.00 9.93 -2.66
N GLY A 86 0.90 11.13 -2.07
CA GLY A 86 -0.34 11.57 -1.40
C GLY A 86 -1.54 11.58 -2.35
N ARG A 87 -1.38 12.11 -3.58
CA ARG A 87 -2.44 12.05 -4.61
C ARG A 87 -2.80 10.62 -4.99
N GLU A 88 -1.81 9.73 -5.09
CA GLU A 88 -2.06 8.34 -5.45
C GLU A 88 -2.72 7.54 -4.32
N VAL A 89 -2.41 7.84 -3.06
CA VAL A 89 -3.11 7.29 -1.89
C VAL A 89 -4.58 7.68 -1.92
N HIS A 90 -4.91 8.96 -2.13
CA HIS A 90 -6.31 9.39 -2.29
C HIS A 90 -7.00 8.79 -3.53
N TYR A 91 -6.26 8.57 -4.61
CA TYR A 91 -6.82 7.93 -5.79
C TYR A 91 -7.15 6.46 -5.52
N LEU A 92 -6.22 5.71 -4.93
CA LEU A 92 -6.45 4.33 -4.51
C LEU A 92 -7.63 4.27 -3.55
N GLN A 93 -7.62 5.20 -2.58
CA GLN A 93 -8.75 5.81 -1.86
C GLN A 93 -10.13 5.51 -2.43
N ALA A 94 -10.39 6.24 -3.52
CA ALA A 94 -11.67 6.28 -4.20
C ALA A 94 -11.87 5.12 -5.20
N ASN A 95 -10.87 4.25 -5.43
CA ASN A 95 -10.87 3.28 -6.52
C ASN A 95 -10.45 1.86 -6.09
N PHE A 96 -10.61 1.50 -4.81
CA PHE A 96 -10.21 0.19 -4.28
C PHE A 96 -10.76 -0.99 -5.08
N ASP A 97 -12.05 -0.95 -5.46
CA ASP A 97 -12.70 -2.03 -6.23
C ASP A 97 -11.94 -2.40 -7.51
N THR A 98 -11.21 -1.45 -8.09
CA THR A 98 -10.41 -1.66 -9.30
C THR A 98 -9.04 -2.27 -8.99
N TRP A 99 -8.44 -1.87 -7.87
CA TRP A 99 -7.02 -2.08 -7.60
C TRP A 99 -6.73 -3.11 -6.51
N GLU A 100 -7.65 -3.30 -5.57
CA GLU A 100 -7.46 -4.12 -4.36
C GLU A 100 -6.90 -5.50 -4.68
N ARG A 101 -7.64 -6.26 -5.49
CA ARG A 101 -7.24 -7.62 -5.87
C ARG A 101 -5.88 -7.68 -6.54
N LYS A 102 -5.49 -6.66 -7.31
CA LYS A 102 -4.23 -6.64 -8.04
C LYS A 102 -3.07 -6.32 -7.09
N PHE A 103 -3.22 -5.30 -6.27
CA PHE A 103 -2.26 -4.92 -5.23
C PHE A 103 -2.03 -6.06 -4.25
N THR A 104 -3.08 -6.63 -3.67
CA THR A 104 -2.96 -7.69 -2.66
C THR A 104 -2.28 -8.94 -3.23
N LYS A 105 -2.60 -9.33 -4.48
CA LYS A 105 -1.93 -10.48 -5.13
C LYS A 105 -0.47 -10.22 -5.48
N ALA A 106 -0.17 -9.03 -5.99
CA ALA A 106 1.19 -8.64 -6.32
C ALA A 106 2.05 -8.60 -5.05
N LEU A 107 1.52 -7.98 -4.01
CA LEU A 107 2.17 -7.85 -2.71
C LEU A 107 2.39 -9.23 -2.07
N LYS A 108 1.38 -10.11 -2.04
CA LYS A 108 1.54 -11.51 -1.59
C LYS A 108 2.73 -12.20 -2.25
N THR A 109 2.85 -12.07 -3.58
CA THR A 109 3.94 -12.68 -4.35
C THR A 109 5.30 -12.10 -3.95
N HIS A 110 5.37 -10.79 -3.74
CA HIS A 110 6.59 -10.12 -3.28
C HIS A 110 6.99 -10.57 -1.86
N LEU A 111 6.05 -10.58 -0.92
CA LEU A 111 6.30 -10.89 0.49
C LEU A 111 6.75 -12.33 0.71
N ALA A 112 6.33 -13.27 -0.14
CA ALA A 112 6.80 -14.65 -0.12
C ALA A 112 8.32 -14.78 -0.35
N GLN A 113 8.97 -13.75 -0.89
CA GLN A 113 10.40 -13.71 -1.18
C GLN A 113 11.18 -12.70 -0.33
N HIS A 114 10.49 -11.83 0.41
CA HIS A 114 11.09 -10.71 1.13
C HIS A 114 10.57 -10.67 2.58
N ALA A 115 11.27 -11.36 3.48
CA ALA A 115 10.87 -11.49 4.88
C ALA A 115 10.81 -10.14 5.63
N ASP A 116 11.74 -9.22 5.33
CA ASP A 116 11.78 -7.90 5.96
C ASP A 116 10.55 -7.06 5.57
N SER A 117 10.18 -7.07 4.28
CA SER A 117 8.94 -6.44 3.81
C SER A 117 7.70 -7.05 4.47
N ARG A 118 7.70 -8.37 4.73
CA ARG A 118 6.60 -9.07 5.42
C ARG A 118 6.41 -8.55 6.85
N ALA A 119 7.48 -8.38 7.61
CA ALA A 119 7.41 -7.84 8.96
C ALA A 119 6.85 -6.41 8.96
N LEU A 120 7.37 -5.56 8.06
CA LEU A 120 6.91 -4.19 7.94
C LEU A 120 5.42 -4.09 7.61
N VAL A 121 4.94 -4.85 6.62
CA VAL A 121 3.52 -4.84 6.24
C VAL A 121 2.63 -5.33 7.39
N LEU A 122 3.07 -6.35 8.12
CA LEU A 122 2.35 -6.88 9.28
C LEU A 122 2.23 -5.83 10.39
N ASP A 123 3.32 -5.15 10.71
CA ASP A 123 3.35 -4.08 11.71
C ASP A 123 2.42 -2.93 11.30
N SER A 124 2.44 -2.53 10.02
CA SER A 124 1.54 -1.50 9.50
C SER A 124 0.07 -1.91 9.58
N ILE A 125 -0.28 -3.16 9.29
CA ILE A 125 -1.65 -3.69 9.41
C ILE A 125 -2.14 -3.57 10.86
N HIS A 126 -1.34 -4.04 11.82
CA HIS A 126 -1.72 -4.02 13.22
C HIS A 126 -1.80 -2.60 13.79
N HIS A 127 -0.87 -1.73 13.40
CA HIS A 127 -0.88 -0.35 13.84
C HIS A 127 -2.08 0.42 13.27
N SER A 128 -2.42 0.22 11.99
CA SER A 128 -3.61 0.84 11.38
C SER A 128 -4.88 0.45 12.11
N ALA A 129 -5.04 -0.84 12.43
CA ALA A 129 -6.19 -1.32 13.19
C ALA A 129 -6.22 -0.74 14.62
N ALA A 130 -5.07 -0.54 15.25
CA ALA A 130 -4.99 -0.02 16.63
C ALA A 130 -5.27 1.49 16.74
N LEU A 131 -5.14 2.25 15.65
CA LEU A 131 -5.40 3.69 15.61
C LEU A 131 -6.89 4.03 15.59
N SER A 132 -7.72 3.16 15.05
CA SER A 132 -9.17 3.32 15.13
C SER A 132 -9.62 3.29 16.59
N GLU A 133 -10.21 4.39 17.09
CA GLU A 133 -10.80 4.49 18.43
C GLU A 133 -11.94 3.46 18.58
N GLY A 134 -11.55 2.24 18.94
CA GLY A 134 -12.44 1.09 19.01
C GLY A 134 -12.56 0.37 17.68
N VAL A 135 -11.52 -0.42 17.33
CA VAL A 135 -11.49 -1.33 16.17
C VAL A 135 -12.88 -1.82 15.81
N THR A 136 -13.45 -1.25 14.75
CA THR A 136 -14.80 -1.62 14.35
C THR A 136 -14.79 -3.10 13.95
N ASP A 137 -15.90 -3.82 14.11
CA ASP A 137 -15.95 -5.22 13.68
C ASP A 137 -15.60 -5.36 12.19
N LYS A 138 -15.78 -4.31 11.39
CA LYS A 138 -15.39 -4.26 9.99
C LYS A 138 -13.88 -4.22 9.79
N GLU A 139 -13.14 -3.41 10.54
CA GLU A 139 -11.68 -3.38 10.46
C GLU A 139 -11.06 -4.70 10.90
N LYS A 140 -11.61 -5.35 11.95
CA LYS A 140 -11.15 -6.69 12.34
C LYS A 140 -11.32 -7.69 11.19
N ILE A 141 -12.48 -7.67 10.54
CA ILE A 141 -12.74 -8.51 9.37
C ILE A 141 -11.76 -8.17 8.24
N MET A 142 -11.45 -6.89 8.01
CA MET A 142 -10.48 -6.47 7.00
C MET A 142 -9.06 -6.93 7.34
N VAL A 143 -8.63 -6.84 8.59
CA VAL A 143 -7.34 -7.35 9.06
C VAL A 143 -7.25 -8.85 8.82
N GLU A 144 -8.24 -9.63 9.27
CA GLU A 144 -8.27 -11.08 9.05
C GLU A 144 -8.24 -11.44 7.56
N TYR A 145 -9.03 -10.72 6.74
CA TYR A 145 -9.03 -10.87 5.30
C TYR A 145 -7.65 -10.59 4.68
N LEU A 146 -7.00 -9.49 5.05
CA LEU A 146 -5.68 -9.11 4.53
C LEU A 146 -4.60 -10.09 4.94
N LEU A 147 -4.57 -10.52 6.20
CA LEU A 147 -3.60 -11.52 6.68
C LEU A 147 -3.72 -12.81 5.86
N LYS A 148 -4.94 -13.27 5.60
CA LYS A 148 -5.18 -14.44 4.76
C LYS A 148 -4.75 -14.24 3.31
N GLU A 149 -5.17 -13.14 2.69
CA GLU A 149 -4.85 -12.87 1.28
C GLU A 149 -3.35 -12.66 1.05
N LEU A 150 -2.65 -12.06 2.01
CA LEU A 150 -1.20 -11.85 1.98
C LEU A 150 -0.40 -13.09 2.41
N GLY A 151 -1.04 -14.14 2.93
CA GLY A 151 -0.36 -15.35 3.41
C GLY A 151 0.45 -15.13 4.68
N MET A 152 -0.12 -14.35 5.60
CA MET A 152 0.49 -13.93 6.86
C MET A 152 -0.15 -14.53 8.12
N GLU A 153 -1.12 -15.44 7.97
CA GLU A 153 -1.68 -16.24 9.07
C GLU A 153 -0.62 -17.03 9.85
#